data_AF-A0A3D8IWY7-F1
#
_entry.id   AF-A0A3D8IWY7-F1
#
_cell.length_a   1.000
_cell.length_b   1.000
_cell.length_c   1.000
_cell.angle_alpha   90.00
_cell.angle_beta   90.00
_cell.angle_gamma   90.00
#
_symmetry.space_group_name_H-M   'P 1'
#
loop_
_entity.id
_entity.type
_entity.pdbx_description
1 polymer ?
#
loop_
_entity_poly.entity_id
_entity_poly.type
_entity_poly.pdbx_seq_one_letter_code
_entity_poly.pdbx_strand_id
1 'polypeptide(L)'
;MKKLLLTGMLVGVSAFASDITGIIQKIDNAQKTITLNGNTIKVMPYTKIEQDSCGIGWDTPKKFSDLKVGDLIEVDFMHSQGGLVAEDIEIKCMKNQAY
;
A
#
# COMPACT_ATOMS: atom_id res chain seq x y z
N MET A 1 -25.05 46.79 17.45
CA MET A 1 -24.98 45.35 17.79
C MET A 1 -25.50 44.59 16.57
N LYS A 2 -24.86 43.64 15.89
CA LYS A 2 -23.73 42.74 16.14
C LYS A 2 -23.07 42.45 14.77
N LYS A 3 -21.73 42.33 14.75
CA LYS A 3 -20.96 41.87 13.59
C LYS A 3 -21.20 40.37 13.42
N LEU A 4 -21.61 39.91 12.23
CA LEU A 4 -21.57 38.50 11.87
C LEU A 4 -20.25 38.25 11.13
N LEU A 5 -19.29 37.65 11.84
CA LEU A 5 -18.10 37.06 11.24
C LEU A 5 -18.44 35.59 10.99
N LEU A 6 -18.57 35.20 9.72
CA LEU A 6 -18.57 33.79 9.32
C LEU A 6 -17.12 33.31 9.36
N THR A 7 -16.78 32.55 10.39
CA THR A 7 -15.51 31.83 10.47
C THR A 7 -15.65 30.54 9.66
N GLY A 8 -15.10 30.52 8.44
CA GLY A 8 -14.97 29.31 7.64
C GLY A 8 -13.94 28.37 8.26
N MET A 9 -14.38 27.25 8.79
CA MET A 9 -13.50 26.19 9.29
C MET A 9 -13.09 25.31 8.11
N LEU A 10 -11.91 25.55 7.56
CA LEU A 10 -11.24 24.62 6.65
C LEU A 10 -10.81 23.41 7.47
N VAL A 11 -11.60 22.33 7.42
CA VAL A 11 -11.15 21.03 7.91
C VAL A 11 -10.14 20.50 6.88
N GLY A 12 -8.86 20.72 7.16
CA GLY A 12 -7.79 20.04 6.46
C GLY A 12 -7.89 18.56 6.74
N VAL A 13 -8.22 17.76 5.73
CA VAL A 13 -8.16 16.31 5.82
C VAL A 13 -6.67 15.95 5.79
N SER A 14 -6.11 15.68 6.96
CA SER A 14 -4.79 15.06 7.08
C SER A 14 -4.89 13.63 6.54
N ALA A 15 -4.26 13.38 5.40
CA ALA A 15 -4.02 12.03 4.92
C ALA A 15 -2.98 11.39 5.84
N PHE A 16 -3.42 10.54 6.75
CA PHE A 16 -2.54 9.68 7.51
C PHE A 16 -2.15 8.50 6.61
N ALA A 17 -0.87 8.41 6.23
CA ALA A 17 -0.35 7.20 5.62
C ALA A 17 -0.59 6.04 6.58
N SER A 18 -1.21 4.97 6.08
CA SER A 18 -1.51 3.75 6.83
C SER A 18 -0.77 2.60 6.17
N ASP A 19 -0.24 1.68 6.96
CA ASP A 19 0.45 0.49 6.48
C ASP A 19 -0.40 -0.78 6.70
N ILE A 20 -0.16 -1.80 5.88
CA ILE A 20 -0.72 -3.13 6.08
C ILE A 20 0.28 -4.20 5.65
N THR A 21 0.56 -5.13 6.56
CA THR A 21 1.40 -6.30 6.27
C THR A 21 0.54 -7.56 6.13
N GLY A 22 0.86 -8.40 5.16
CA GLY A 22 0.20 -9.70 5.02
C GLY A 22 0.68 -10.53 3.84
N ILE A 23 0.01 -11.66 3.60
CA ILE A 23 0.25 -12.52 2.44
C ILE A 23 -0.67 -12.14 1.29
N ILE A 24 -0.12 -11.94 0.09
CA ILE A 24 -0.92 -11.73 -1.12
C ILE A 24 -1.82 -12.94 -1.36
N GLN A 25 -3.13 -12.73 -1.34
CA GLN A 25 -4.14 -13.76 -1.54
C GLN A 25 -4.57 -13.88 -3.00
N LYS A 26 -4.56 -12.76 -3.74
CA LYS A 26 -4.95 -12.69 -5.15
C LYS A 26 -4.25 -11.54 -5.84
N ILE A 27 -3.98 -11.70 -7.13
CA ILE A 27 -3.51 -10.65 -8.03
C ILE A 27 -4.47 -10.58 -9.22
N ASP A 28 -4.98 -9.40 -9.54
CA ASP A 28 -5.70 -9.13 -10.77
C ASP A 28 -4.84 -8.27 -11.69
N ASN A 29 -4.30 -8.89 -12.73
CA ASN A 29 -3.42 -8.19 -13.67
C ASN A 29 -4.20 -7.24 -14.60
N ALA A 30 -5.47 -7.50 -14.89
CA ALA A 30 -6.26 -6.60 -15.75
C ALA A 30 -6.61 -5.32 -14.99
N GLN A 31 -6.99 -5.43 -13.72
CA GLN A 31 -7.38 -4.30 -12.88
C GLN A 31 -6.21 -3.66 -12.12
N LYS A 32 -5.03 -4.29 -12.13
CA LYS A 32 -3.85 -3.87 -11.36
C LYS A 32 -4.17 -3.75 -9.87
N THR A 33 -4.73 -4.82 -9.32
CA THR A 33 -5.04 -4.90 -7.89
C THR A 33 -4.42 -6.13 -7.26
N ILE A 34 -4.19 -6.03 -5.96
CA ILE A 34 -3.81 -7.15 -5.09
C ILE A 34 -4.82 -7.28 -3.98
N THR A 35 -5.04 -8.50 -3.49
CA THR A 35 -5.86 -8.76 -2.31
C THR A 35 -4.98 -9.15 -1.13
N LEU A 36 -5.11 -8.41 -0.03
CA LEU A 36 -4.31 -8.55 1.19
C LEU A 36 -5.21 -8.40 2.41
N ASN A 37 -5.23 -9.39 3.29
CA ASN A 37 -6.10 -9.47 4.48
C ASN A 37 -7.58 -9.17 4.17
N GLY A 38 -8.08 -9.64 3.03
CA GLY A 38 -9.45 -9.36 2.55
C GLY A 38 -9.67 -7.97 1.92
N ASN A 39 -8.68 -7.07 1.98
CA ASN A 39 -8.73 -5.77 1.32
C ASN A 39 -8.27 -5.88 -0.13
N THR A 40 -8.95 -5.20 -1.05
CA THR A 40 -8.47 -5.01 -2.42
C THR A 40 -7.74 -3.68 -2.51
N ILE A 41 -6.46 -3.73 -2.85
CA ILE A 41 -5.58 -2.57 -2.94
C ILE A 41 -5.23 -2.34 -4.40
N LYS A 42 -5.40 -1.10 -4.87
CA LYS A 42 -5.06 -0.70 -6.22
C LYS A 42 -3.59 -0.30 -6.32
N VAL A 43 -2.89 -0.85 -7.30
CA VAL A 43 -1.50 -0.50 -7.60
C VAL A 43 -1.48 0.43 -8.81
N MET A 44 -0.86 1.59 -8.64
CA MET A 44 -0.82 2.64 -9.64
C MET A 44 0.54 2.67 -10.35
N PRO A 45 0.65 3.30 -11.53
CA PRO A 45 1.93 3.38 -12.25
C PRO A 45 3.06 4.07 -11.47
N TYR A 46 2.71 4.86 -10.45
CA TYR A 46 3.67 5.55 -9.58
C TYR A 46 3.95 4.80 -8.26
N THR A 47 3.27 3.70 -7.97
CA THR A 47 3.52 2.92 -6.75
C THR A 47 4.95 2.38 -6.80
N LYS A 48 5.75 2.68 -5.79
CA LYS A 48 7.09 2.10 -5.63
C LYS A 48 6.92 0.63 -5.22
N ILE A 49 7.74 -0.25 -5.80
CA ILE A 49 7.74 -1.65 -5.45
C ILE A 49 9.18 -2.10 -5.33
N GLU A 50 9.52 -2.70 -4.20
CA GLU A 50 10.85 -3.23 -3.94
C GLU A 50 10.80 -4.54 -3.17
N GLN A 51 11.93 -5.22 -3.12
CA GLN A 51 12.10 -6.44 -2.35
C GLN A 51 13.29 -6.27 -1.42
N ASP A 52 13.08 -6.60 -0.15
CA ASP A 52 14.11 -6.61 0.88
C ASP A 52 15.34 -7.39 0.40
N SER A 53 16.52 -6.87 0.72
CA SER A 53 17.80 -7.55 0.46
C SER A 53 17.96 -8.90 1.18
N CYS A 54 17.15 -9.18 2.21
CA CYS A 54 17.20 -10.39 3.04
C CYS A 54 18.57 -10.74 3.63
N GLY A 55 19.40 -9.72 3.86
CA GLY A 55 20.74 -9.90 4.38
C GLY A 55 21.53 -8.61 4.29
N ILE A 56 22.74 -8.71 3.73
CA ILE A 56 23.59 -7.55 3.47
C ILE A 56 23.36 -7.12 2.03
N GLY A 57 22.92 -5.88 1.82
CA GLY A 57 22.70 -5.32 0.49
C GLY A 57 21.68 -4.19 0.52
N TRP A 58 21.30 -3.75 -0.67
CA TRP A 58 20.23 -2.77 -0.89
C TRP A 58 18.99 -3.50 -1.38
N ASP A 59 17.83 -2.90 -1.12
CA ASP A 59 16.56 -3.42 -1.64
C ASP A 59 16.56 -3.35 -3.16
N THR A 60 15.89 -4.34 -3.77
CA THR A 60 15.88 -4.49 -5.22
C THR A 60 14.60 -3.93 -5.79
N PRO A 61 14.63 -2.95 -6.71
CA PRO A 61 13.44 -2.46 -7.38
C PRO A 61 12.71 -3.58 -8.13
N LYS A 62 11.38 -3.57 -8.04
CA LYS A 62 10.48 -4.54 -8.65
C LYS A 62 9.40 -3.84 -9.46
N LYS A 63 8.59 -4.65 -10.14
CA LYS A 63 7.40 -4.24 -10.88
C LYS A 63 6.20 -5.04 -10.40
N PHE A 64 5.00 -4.58 -10.76
CA PHE A 64 3.76 -5.31 -10.45
C PHE A 64 3.78 -6.76 -10.95
N SER A 65 4.43 -7.02 -12.09
CA SER A 65 4.57 -8.36 -12.65
C SER A 65 5.45 -9.30 -11.84
N ASP A 66 6.24 -8.77 -10.89
CA ASP A 66 7.12 -9.57 -10.05
C ASP A 66 6.43 -10.04 -8.77
N LEU A 67 5.30 -9.43 -8.41
CA LEU A 67 4.45 -9.83 -7.28
C LEU A 67 3.80 -11.18 -7.53
N LYS A 68 3.72 -12.02 -6.49
CA LYS A 68 3.14 -13.36 -6.55
C LYS A 68 2.16 -13.59 -5.42
N VAL A 69 1.11 -14.36 -5.70
CA VAL A 69 0.26 -14.92 -4.64
C VAL A 69 1.15 -15.75 -3.71
N GLY A 70 1.04 -15.52 -2.42
CA GLY A 70 1.91 -16.13 -1.40
C GLY A 70 3.06 -15.23 -0.92
N ASP A 71 3.38 -14.14 -1.61
CA ASP A 71 4.40 -13.19 -1.12
C ASP A 71 3.94 -12.54 0.19
N LEU A 72 4.85 -12.44 1.16
CA LEU A 72 4.69 -11.56 2.32
C LEU A 72 5.07 -10.15 1.90
N ILE A 73 4.13 -9.23 2.00
CA ILE A 73 4.35 -7.83 1.65
C ILE A 73 3.91 -6.90 2.78
N GLU A 74 4.53 -5.73 2.81
CA GLU A 74 4.07 -4.54 3.51
C GLU A 74 3.61 -3.52 2.47
N VAL A 75 2.47 -2.87 2.70
CA VAL A 75 1.90 -1.91 1.77
C VAL A 75 1.59 -0.63 2.51
N ASP A 76 2.26 0.45 2.13
CA ASP A 76 1.86 1.80 2.47
C ASP A 76 0.74 2.23 1.54
N PHE A 77 -0.37 2.73 2.09
CA PHE A 77 -1.54 3.08 1.30
C PHE A 77 -2.23 4.37 1.74
N MET A 78 -2.92 4.97 0.78
CA MET A 78 -3.89 6.02 1.01
C MET A 78 -5.32 5.50 0.87
N HIS A 79 -6.22 6.13 1.61
CA HIS A 79 -7.65 6.00 1.37
C HIS A 79 -8.08 6.96 0.26
N SER A 80 -8.69 6.43 -0.79
CA SER A 80 -9.34 7.18 -1.86
C SER A 80 -10.83 6.85 -1.92
N GLN A 81 -11.62 7.69 -2.61
CA GLN A 81 -13.06 7.43 -2.81
C GLN A 81 -13.33 6.05 -3.44
N GLY A 82 -12.36 5.53 -4.21
CA GLY A 82 -12.44 4.21 -4.86
C GLY A 82 -11.84 3.04 -4.05
N GLY A 83 -11.44 3.25 -2.80
CA GLY A 83 -10.79 2.23 -1.95
C GLY A 83 -9.33 2.53 -1.67
N LEU A 84 -8.56 1.49 -1.31
CA LEU A 84 -7.16 1.62 -0.93
C LEU A 84 -6.27 1.72 -2.17
N VAL A 85 -5.32 2.66 -2.16
CA VAL A 85 -4.35 2.88 -3.23
C VAL A 85 -2.94 2.79 -2.64
N ALA A 86 -2.10 1.91 -3.19
CA ALA A 86 -0.74 1.71 -2.71
C ALA A 86 0.18 2.87 -3.12
N GLU A 87 0.97 3.36 -2.16
CA GLU A 87 2.06 4.30 -2.36
C GLU A 87 3.40 3.56 -2.53
N ASP A 88 3.67 2.61 -1.64
CA ASP A 88 4.82 1.70 -1.67
C ASP A 88 4.38 0.26 -1.38
N ILE A 89 5.09 -0.70 -1.94
CA ILE A 89 4.92 -2.13 -1.71
C ILE A 89 6.31 -2.73 -1.52
N GLU A 90 6.56 -3.24 -0.32
CA GLU A 90 7.82 -3.87 0.04
C GLU A 90 7.61 -5.38 0.19
N ILE A 91 8.27 -6.18 -0.65
CA ILE A 91 8.26 -7.63 -0.57
C ILE A 91 9.24 -8.06 0.51
N LYS A 92 8.68 -8.48 1.65
CA LYS A 92 9.43 -8.78 2.86
C LYS A 92 10.08 -10.15 2.79
N CYS A 93 11.18 -10.29 3.50
CA CYS A 93 11.81 -11.59 3.69
C CYS A 93 10.94 -12.49 4.58
N MET A 94 10.64 -13.69 4.10
CA MET A 94 10.00 -14.72 4.92
C MET A 94 11.03 -15.32 5.88
N LYS A 95 11.17 -14.75 7.07
CA LYS A 95 11.98 -15.34 8.15
C LYS A 95 11.15 -16.37 8.92
N ASN A 96 11.69 -17.58 9.10
CA ASN A 96 11.11 -18.65 9.91
C ASN A 96 9.71 -19.12 9.44
N GLN A 97 9.56 -19.50 8.16
CA GLN A 97 8.35 -20.22 7.75
C GLN A 97 8.25 -21.54 8.52
N ALA A 98 7.06 -21.83 9.04
CA ALA A 98 6.80 -23.04 9.80
C ALA A 98 6.80 -24.32 8.93
N TYR A 99 6.75 -24.17 7.61
CA TYR A 99 6.77 -25.23 6.60
C TYR A 99 7.47 -24.74 5.34
#